data_AF-A0A1D3JDI7-F1
#
_entry.id   AF-A0A1D3JDI7-F1
#
_cell.length_a   1.000
_cell.length_b   1.000
_cell.length_c   1.000
_cell.angle_alpha   90.00
_cell.angle_beta   90.00
_cell.angle_gamma   90.00
#
_symmetry.space_group_name_H-M   'P 1'
#
loop_
_entity.id
_entity.type
_entity.pdbx_description
1 polymer ?
#
loop_
_entity_poly.entity_id
_entity_poly.type
_entity_poly.pdbx_seq_one_letter_code
_entity_poly.pdbx_strand_id
1 'polypeptide(L)'
;MSQGLFGQRYERVIAELEEHPYKRDFVVGVKTKRNKSAYYDQPNEETTGQSEELKELFSKVSNEWKEFVSDMEQEYNSKTDQMEDIWSDGIWNNKWSPYLQHVHSTINNKLHDTTNSPHITENKIGIILSYVYDVFQHFVDLVNEDSSRLQKI
;
A
#
# COMPACT_ATOMS: atom_id res chain seq x y z
N MET A 1 19.87 30.03 -14.45
CA MET A 1 19.97 28.55 -14.41
C MET A 1 19.85 28.12 -12.96
N SER A 2 18.69 27.56 -12.57
CA SER A 2 18.37 27.13 -11.20
C SER A 2 17.24 26.09 -11.26
N GLN A 3 17.49 24.96 -11.94
CA GLN A 3 16.53 23.83 -11.96
C GLN A 3 17.05 22.56 -11.29
N GLY A 4 18.31 22.52 -10.83
CA GLY A 4 18.89 21.31 -10.21
C GLY A 4 18.64 21.13 -8.71
N LEU A 5 18.25 22.19 -7.97
CA LEU A 5 18.19 22.17 -6.50
C LEU A 5 16.82 21.82 -5.92
N PHE A 6 15.74 21.93 -6.71
CA PHE A 6 14.39 21.60 -6.24
C PHE A 6 14.10 20.09 -6.35
N GLY A 7 14.54 19.42 -7.43
CA GLY A 7 14.34 17.97 -7.61
C GLY A 7 15.01 17.15 -6.51
N GLN A 8 16.29 17.44 -6.24
CA GLN A 8 17.07 16.72 -5.22
C GLN A 8 16.55 16.92 -3.79
N ARG A 9 15.93 18.07 -3.49
CA ARG A 9 15.30 18.30 -2.17
C ARG A 9 13.99 17.54 -2.02
N TYR A 10 13.20 17.39 -3.08
CA TYR A 10 11.98 16.59 -3.06
C TYR A 10 12.29 15.11 -2.91
N GLU A 11 13.25 14.58 -3.68
CA GLU A 11 13.70 13.20 -3.58
C GLU A 11 14.26 12.88 -2.19
N ARG A 12 15.07 13.79 -1.61
CA ARG A 12 15.63 13.61 -0.27
C ARG A 12 14.57 13.70 0.84
N VAL A 13 13.55 14.55 0.71
CA VAL A 13 12.44 14.63 1.68
C VAL A 13 11.52 13.40 1.59
N ILE A 14 11.34 12.81 0.41
CA ILE A 14 10.58 11.57 0.23
C ILE A 14 11.36 10.36 0.78
N ALA A 15 12.68 10.31 0.55
CA ALA A 15 13.56 9.28 1.08
C ALA A 15 13.75 9.38 2.62
N GLU A 16 13.80 10.59 3.19
CA GLU A 16 13.93 10.79 4.65
C GLU A 16 12.60 10.61 5.43
N LEU A 17 11.45 10.49 4.75
CA LEU A 17 10.12 10.16 5.32
C LEU A 17 9.83 8.65 5.33
N GLU A 18 10.89 7.84 5.36
CA GLU A 18 11.05 6.40 5.06
C GLU A 18 10.17 5.38 5.84
N GLU A 19 8.99 5.77 6.34
CA GLU A 19 7.91 4.82 6.59
C GLU A 19 6.84 5.00 5.52
N HIS A 20 6.95 4.20 4.46
CA HIS A 20 5.86 3.98 3.52
C HIS A 20 4.62 3.57 4.33
N PRO A 21 3.58 4.42 4.48
CA PRO A 21 2.53 4.17 5.47
C PRO A 21 1.77 2.88 5.21
N TYR A 22 1.72 2.47 3.94
CA TYR A 22 1.12 1.22 3.50
C TYR A 22 2.00 -0.01 3.76
N LYS A 23 3.22 0.10 4.29
CA LYS A 23 4.03 -1.05 4.75
C LYS A 23 3.87 -1.34 6.25
N ARG A 24 3.10 -0.50 6.96
CA ARG A 24 2.85 -0.64 8.40
C ARG A 24 1.81 -1.72 8.71
N ASP A 25 1.93 -2.32 9.89
CA ASP A 25 0.93 -3.24 10.44
C ASP A 25 -0.42 -2.55 10.68
N PHE A 26 -1.49 -3.34 10.64
CA PHE A 26 -2.79 -2.94 11.17
C PHE A 26 -2.77 -3.09 12.69
N VAL A 27 -3.14 -2.04 13.41
CA VAL A 27 -3.11 -2.04 14.88
C VAL A 27 -4.52 -1.89 15.44
N VAL A 28 -4.86 -2.76 16.39
CA VAL A 28 -6.12 -2.74 17.12
C VAL A 28 -6.22 -1.47 17.97
N GLY A 29 -7.33 -0.74 17.85
CA GLY A 29 -7.67 0.37 18.76
C GLY A 29 -7.38 1.77 18.23
N VAL A 30 -6.82 1.92 17.03
CA VAL A 30 -6.62 3.23 16.40
C VAL A 30 -7.76 3.51 15.41
N LYS A 31 -8.88 4.05 15.92
CA LYS A 31 -9.87 4.70 15.04
C LYS A 31 -9.21 5.90 14.37
N THR A 32 -8.70 5.71 13.16
CA THR A 32 -8.27 6.83 12.32
C THR A 32 -9.51 7.67 12.03
N LYS A 33 -9.65 8.81 12.73
CA LYS A 33 -10.70 9.78 12.44
C LYS A 33 -10.62 10.09 10.94
N ARG A 34 -11.77 9.98 10.26
CA ARG A 34 -11.98 10.44 8.86
C ARG A 34 -11.15 11.71 8.64
N ASN A 35 -10.18 11.62 7.74
CA ASN A 35 -9.22 12.67 7.41
C ASN A 35 -9.87 14.07 7.36
N LYS A 36 -9.63 14.86 8.41
CA LYS A 36 -9.19 16.25 8.28
C LYS A 36 -7.72 16.23 8.68
N SER A 37 -6.87 16.74 7.78
CA SER A 37 -5.43 16.78 7.96
C SER A 37 -5.00 17.21 9.35
N ALA A 38 -4.14 16.45 9.99
CA ALA A 38 -3.12 16.97 10.89
C ALA A 38 -2.11 15.87 11.16
N TYR A 39 -0.85 16.19 10.89
CA TYR A 39 0.31 15.54 11.48
C TYR A 39 0.15 15.42 13.01
N TYR A 40 0.88 14.46 13.58
CA TYR A 40 1.15 14.19 15.01
C TYR A 40 0.37 13.05 15.68
N ASP A 41 1.17 12.03 16.04
CA ASP A 41 1.23 11.31 17.33
C ASP A 41 0.00 11.43 18.23
N GLN A 42 -0.72 10.32 18.37
CA GLN A 42 -1.52 10.07 19.57
C GLN A 42 -1.04 8.80 20.28
N PRO A 43 -1.09 8.78 21.63
CA PRO A 43 -0.56 7.69 22.43
C PRO A 43 -1.36 6.41 22.22
N ASN A 44 -0.65 5.28 22.21
CA ASN A 44 -1.23 3.94 22.26
C ASN A 44 -2.03 3.75 23.56
N GLU A 45 -3.33 4.04 23.55
CA GLU A 45 -4.24 3.54 24.58
C GLU A 45 -4.56 2.07 24.27
N GLU A 46 -3.87 1.16 24.94
CA GLU A 46 -4.22 -0.26 24.98
C GLU A 46 -5.63 -0.40 25.55
N THR A 47 -6.61 -0.65 24.66
CA THR A 47 -7.98 -0.95 25.07
C THR A 47 -8.04 -2.39 25.58
N THR A 48 -7.92 -2.52 26.90
CA THR A 48 -8.12 -3.73 27.69
C THR A 48 -9.60 -4.15 27.59
N GLY A 49 -9.93 -4.96 26.57
CA GLY A 49 -11.29 -5.48 26.35
C GLY A 49 -11.56 -6.10 24.98
N GLN A 50 -10.57 -6.16 24.08
CA GLN A 50 -10.71 -6.71 22.73
C GLN A 50 -10.64 -8.25 22.77
N SER A 51 -11.50 -8.95 22.01
CA SER A 51 -11.46 -10.42 21.94
C SER A 51 -10.16 -10.89 21.28
N GLU A 52 -9.66 -12.05 21.71
CA GLU A 52 -8.43 -12.63 21.17
C GLU A 52 -8.54 -12.87 19.65
N GLU A 53 -9.71 -13.32 19.19
CA GLU A 53 -10.05 -13.51 17.78
C GLU A 53 -9.86 -12.24 16.93
N LEU A 54 -10.12 -11.06 17.49
CA LEU A 54 -9.95 -9.80 16.79
C LEU A 54 -8.46 -9.43 16.68
N LYS A 55 -7.67 -9.68 17.73
CA LYS A 55 -6.21 -9.46 17.67
C LYS A 55 -5.55 -10.41 16.66
N GLU A 56 -5.97 -11.67 16.66
CA GLU A 56 -5.52 -12.67 15.69
C GLU A 56 -5.83 -12.23 14.26
N LEU A 57 -7.06 -11.73 14.00
CA LEU A 57 -7.43 -11.22 12.68
C LEU A 57 -6.52 -10.06 12.24
N PHE A 58 -6.29 -9.06 13.10
CA PHE A 58 -5.42 -7.94 12.77
C PHE A 58 -3.99 -8.39 12.46
N SER A 59 -3.43 -9.31 13.25
CA SER A 59 -2.09 -9.85 13.00
C SER A 59 -2.05 -10.63 11.69
N LYS A 60 -3.05 -11.47 11.42
CA LYS A 60 -3.14 -12.26 10.20
C LYS A 60 -3.18 -11.36 8.98
N VAL A 61 -4.10 -10.39 8.96
CA VAL A 61 -4.26 -9.46 7.84
C VAL A 61 -3.01 -8.59 7.64
N SER A 62 -2.30 -8.24 8.72
CA SER A 62 -1.05 -7.49 8.60
C SER A 62 0.04 -8.28 7.88
N ASN A 63 0.18 -9.57 8.20
CA ASN A 63 1.12 -10.47 7.54
C ASN A 63 0.76 -10.65 6.06
N GLU A 64 -0.50 -10.99 5.77
CA GLU A 64 -1.00 -11.16 4.40
C GLU A 64 -0.81 -9.90 3.56
N TRP A 65 -1.08 -8.73 4.13
CA TRP A 65 -0.91 -7.46 3.44
C TRP A 65 0.57 -7.14 3.14
N LYS A 66 1.48 -7.41 4.07
CA LYS A 66 2.91 -7.19 3.86
C LYS A 66 3.46 -8.11 2.77
N GLU A 67 3.09 -9.38 2.81
CA GLU A 67 3.45 -10.37 1.78
C GLU A 67 2.91 -9.92 0.42
N PHE A 68 1.62 -9.58 0.36
CA PHE A 68 0.96 -9.06 -0.84
C PHE A 68 1.68 -7.86 -1.48
N VAL A 69 2.03 -6.85 -0.67
CA VAL A 69 2.74 -5.65 -1.15
C VAL A 69 4.16 -6.00 -1.61
N SER A 70 4.85 -6.87 -0.88
CA SER A 70 6.20 -7.31 -1.23
C SER A 70 6.23 -8.05 -2.56
N ASP A 71 5.30 -8.99 -2.76
CA ASP A 71 5.18 -9.76 -3.99
C ASP A 71 4.87 -8.86 -5.18
N MET A 72 3.96 -7.91 -5.00
CA MET A 72 3.60 -6.93 -6.03
C MET A 72 4.79 -6.02 -6.39
N GLU A 73 5.58 -5.57 -5.40
CA GLU A 73 6.78 -4.76 -5.63
C GLU A 73 7.87 -5.56 -6.36
N GLN A 74 8.09 -6.80 -5.96
CA GLN A 74 9.05 -7.70 -6.60
C GLN A 74 8.65 -8.00 -8.05
N GLU A 75 7.38 -8.32 -8.29
CA GLU A 75 6.88 -8.59 -9.64
C GLU A 75 6.97 -7.35 -10.53
N TYR A 76 6.58 -6.19 -10.01
CA TYR A 76 6.69 -4.92 -10.73
C TYR A 76 8.13 -4.69 -11.19
N ASN A 77 9.08 -4.75 -10.26
CA ASN A 77 10.50 -4.57 -10.55
C ASN A 77 11.03 -5.58 -11.56
N SER A 78 10.60 -6.85 -11.46
CA SER A 78 11.00 -7.90 -12.40
C SER A 78 10.42 -7.69 -13.81
N LYS A 79 9.24 -7.08 -13.92
CA LYS A 79 8.52 -6.90 -15.18
C LYS A 79 8.83 -5.58 -15.86
N THR A 80 9.39 -4.62 -15.13
CA THR A 80 9.83 -3.33 -15.67
C THR A 80 11.35 -3.18 -15.69
N ASP A 81 12.10 -4.27 -15.58
CA ASP A 81 13.58 -4.28 -15.56
C ASP A 81 14.21 -3.69 -16.83
N GLN A 82 13.51 -3.79 -17.97
CA GLN A 82 13.93 -3.21 -19.25
C GLN A 82 13.53 -1.74 -19.42
N MET A 83 12.79 -1.15 -18.46
CA MET A 83 12.36 0.24 -18.50
C MET A 83 13.42 1.16 -17.89
N GLU A 84 13.38 2.45 -18.24
CA GLU A 84 14.22 3.44 -17.57
C GLU A 84 13.82 3.55 -16.09
N ASP A 85 14.81 3.48 -15.18
CA ASP A 85 14.61 3.55 -13.73
C ASP A 85 13.74 4.76 -13.31
N ILE A 86 13.97 5.92 -13.94
CA ILE A 86 13.20 7.15 -13.66
C ILE A 86 11.70 6.95 -13.96
N TRP A 87 11.38 6.20 -15.01
CA TRP A 87 10.00 5.91 -15.38
C TRP A 87 9.39 4.88 -14.42
N SER A 88 10.08 3.77 -14.14
CA SER A 88 9.56 2.73 -13.25
C SER A 88 9.36 3.25 -11.82
N ASP A 89 10.37 3.91 -11.27
CA ASP A 89 10.30 4.52 -9.94
C ASP A 89 9.23 5.62 -9.92
N GLY A 90 9.12 6.38 -11.00
CA GLY A 90 8.10 7.41 -11.17
C GLY A 90 6.68 6.84 -11.11
N ILE A 91 6.42 5.70 -11.76
CA ILE A 91 5.10 5.06 -11.72
C ILE A 91 4.83 4.43 -10.34
N TRP A 92 5.79 3.70 -9.78
CA TRP A 92 5.62 3.09 -8.45
C TRP A 92 5.30 4.16 -7.40
N ASN A 93 6.14 5.20 -7.31
CA ASN A 93 6.04 6.22 -6.28
C ASN A 93 4.83 7.14 -6.45
N ASN A 94 4.42 7.46 -7.68
CA ASN A 94 3.33 8.41 -7.92
C ASN A 94 1.96 7.77 -8.18
N LYS A 95 1.89 6.46 -8.47
CA LYS A 95 0.64 5.74 -8.76
C LYS A 95 0.40 4.61 -7.78
N TRP A 96 1.32 3.64 -7.71
CA TRP A 96 1.10 2.44 -6.92
C TRP A 96 1.16 2.69 -5.42
N SER A 97 2.19 3.38 -4.94
CA SER A 97 2.34 3.73 -3.51
C SER A 97 1.11 4.49 -2.96
N PRO A 98 0.61 5.58 -3.59
CA PRO A 98 -0.61 6.25 -3.17
C PRO A 98 -1.87 5.37 -3.23
N TYR A 99 -1.97 4.50 -4.24
CA TYR A 99 -3.08 3.56 -4.36
C TYR A 99 -3.07 2.52 -3.24
N LEU A 100 -1.91 1.91 -2.97
CA LEU A 100 -1.72 0.96 -1.87
C LEU A 100 -1.97 1.61 -0.51
N GLN A 101 -1.63 2.89 -0.33
CA GLN A 101 -2.00 3.64 0.87
C GLN A 101 -3.52 3.79 1.03
N HIS A 102 -4.25 4.03 -0.06
CA HIS A 102 -5.71 4.08 -0.03
C HIS A 102 -6.32 2.70 0.30
N VAL A 103 -5.77 1.62 -0.29
CA VAL A 103 -6.19 0.25 -0.02
C VAL A 103 -5.92 -0.12 1.44
N HIS A 104 -4.73 0.17 1.96
CA HIS A 104 -4.37 -0.05 3.37
C HIS A 104 -5.35 0.67 4.30
N SER A 105 -5.62 1.96 4.08
CA SER A 105 -6.60 2.70 4.87
C SER A 105 -8.00 2.08 4.78
N THR A 106 -8.38 1.58 3.60
CA THR A 106 -9.65 0.90 3.38
C THR A 106 -9.74 -0.39 4.18
N ILE A 107 -8.70 -1.22 4.17
CA ILE A 107 -8.61 -2.46 4.97
C ILE A 107 -8.66 -2.12 6.46
N ASN A 108 -7.90 -1.12 6.92
CA ASN A 108 -7.90 -0.69 8.31
C ASN A 108 -9.30 -0.28 8.80
N ASN A 109 -10.05 0.45 7.96
CA ASN A 109 -11.43 0.83 8.26
C ASN A 109 -12.37 -0.39 8.36
N LYS A 110 -12.16 -1.43 7.53
CA LYS A 110 -12.94 -2.68 7.61
C LYS A 110 -12.60 -3.49 8.86
N LEU A 111 -11.32 -3.57 9.23
CA LEU A 111 -10.88 -4.25 10.45
C LEU A 111 -11.46 -3.60 11.73
N HIS A 112 -11.63 -2.28 11.73
CA HIS A 112 -12.24 -1.55 12.83
C HIS A 112 -13.78 -1.51 12.79
N ASP A 113 -14.40 -2.06 11.74
CA ASP A 113 -15.85 -2.16 11.62
C ASP A 113 -16.36 -3.42 12.30
N THR A 114 -16.84 -3.26 13.53
CA THR A 114 -17.34 -4.35 14.38
C THR A 114 -18.76 -4.81 14.02
N THR A 115 -19.34 -4.34 12.90
CA THR A 115 -20.68 -4.76 12.48
C THR A 115 -20.71 -6.18 11.91
N ASN A 116 -19.57 -6.68 11.41
CA ASN A 116 -19.43 -8.03 10.86
C ASN A 116 -18.63 -8.92 11.81
N SER A 117 -18.79 -10.23 11.70
CA SER A 117 -17.90 -11.18 12.38
C SER A 117 -16.48 -11.12 11.79
N PRO A 118 -15.44 -11.48 12.56
CA PRO A 118 -14.06 -11.52 12.10
C PRO A 118 -13.89 -12.28 10.76
N HIS A 119 -14.50 -13.46 10.65
CA HIS A 119 -14.50 -14.26 9.42
C HIS A 119 -15.14 -13.56 8.20
N ILE A 120 -16.23 -12.80 8.39
CA ILE A 120 -16.83 -12.03 7.28
C ILE A 120 -15.91 -10.88 6.87
N THR A 121 -15.29 -10.21 7.84
CA THR A 121 -14.34 -9.13 7.58
C THR A 121 -13.12 -9.63 6.83
N GLU A 122 -12.56 -10.77 7.23
CA GLU A 122 -11.46 -11.45 6.55
C GLU A 122 -11.79 -11.75 5.08
N ASN A 123 -12.95 -12.37 4.80
CA ASN A 123 -13.39 -12.64 3.42
C ASN A 123 -13.52 -11.35 2.58
N LYS A 124 -14.04 -10.27 3.17
CA LYS A 124 -14.13 -8.97 2.47
C LYS A 124 -12.76 -8.40 2.14
N ILE A 125 -11.77 -8.59 3.02
CA ILE A 125 -10.39 -8.17 2.79
C ILE A 125 -9.77 -9.01 1.68
N GLY A 126 -9.96 -10.34 1.67
CA GLY A 126 -9.51 -11.19 0.57
C GLY A 126 -10.04 -10.76 -0.80
N ILE A 127 -11.32 -10.36 -0.89
CA ILE A 127 -11.90 -9.80 -2.12
C ILE A 127 -11.20 -8.49 -2.53
N ILE A 128 -10.87 -7.62 -1.58
CA ILE A 128 -10.13 -6.38 -1.86
C ILE A 128 -8.75 -6.70 -2.43
N LEU A 129 -8.01 -7.62 -1.81
CA LEU A 129 -6.67 -8.01 -2.27
C LEU A 129 -6.71 -8.61 -3.68
N SER A 130 -7.65 -9.52 -3.94
CA SER A 130 -7.85 -10.11 -5.26
C SER A 130 -8.10 -9.04 -6.33
N TYR A 131 -9.00 -8.08 -6.04
CA TYR A 131 -9.31 -7.01 -6.98
C TYR A 131 -8.09 -6.11 -7.26
N VAL A 132 -7.33 -5.75 -6.23
CA VAL A 132 -6.12 -4.93 -6.36
C VAL A 132 -5.08 -5.66 -7.21
N TYR A 133 -4.91 -6.96 -7.01
CA TYR A 133 -4.01 -7.78 -7.81
C TYR A 133 -4.43 -7.85 -9.28
N ASP A 134 -5.72 -8.04 -9.57
CA ASP A 134 -6.22 -8.07 -10.96
C ASP A 134 -5.93 -6.75 -11.69
N VAL A 135 -6.13 -5.61 -11.01
CA VAL A 135 -5.81 -4.28 -11.56
C VAL A 135 -4.31 -4.13 -11.80
N PHE A 136 -3.48 -4.64 -10.89
CA PHE A 136 -2.03 -4.65 -11.02
C PHE A 136 -1.55 -5.47 -12.20
N GLN A 137 -2.02 -6.72 -12.32
CA GLN A 137 -1.69 -7.62 -13.41
C GLN A 137 -2.05 -7.00 -14.76
N HIS A 138 -3.27 -6.45 -14.87
CA HIS A 138 -3.69 -5.80 -16.10
C HIS A 138 -2.77 -4.63 -16.50
N PHE A 139 -2.35 -3.82 -15.54
CA PHE A 139 -1.39 -2.75 -15.79
C PHE A 139 -0.02 -3.28 -16.24
N VAL A 140 0.53 -4.30 -15.56
CA VAL A 140 1.82 -4.90 -15.91
C VAL A 140 1.78 -5.52 -17.31
N ASP A 141 0.69 -6.18 -17.67
CA ASP A 141 0.50 -6.75 -19.01
C ASP A 141 0.53 -5.66 -20.07
N LEU A 142 -0.20 -4.56 -19.89
CA LEU A 142 -0.20 -3.42 -20.82
C LEU A 142 1.19 -2.81 -21.00
N VAL A 143 1.93 -2.65 -19.90
CA VAL A 143 3.30 -2.12 -19.93
C VAL A 143 4.23 -3.03 -20.73
N ASN A 144 4.14 -4.35 -20.53
CA ASN A 144 4.94 -5.33 -21.25
C ASN A 144 4.59 -5.42 -22.74
N GLU A 145 3.30 -5.35 -23.07
CA GLU A 145 2.81 -5.32 -24.46
C GLU A 145 3.35 -4.08 -25.20
N ASP A 146 3.26 -2.91 -24.57
CA ASP A 146 3.78 -1.66 -25.15
C ASP A 146 5.30 -1.69 -25.30
N SER A 147 6.03 -2.17 -24.30
CA SER A 147 7.49 -2.37 -24.37
C SER A 147 7.88 -3.24 -25.55
N SER A 148 7.24 -4.40 -25.67
CA SER A 148 7.50 -5.39 -26.72
C SER A 148 7.19 -4.85 -28.12
N ARG A 149 6.22 -3.93 -28.22
CA ARG A 149 5.87 -3.27 -29.49
C ARG A 149 6.91 -2.22 -29.88
N LEU A 150 7.40 -1.44 -28.93
CA LEU A 150 8.38 -0.38 -29.18
C LEU A 150 9.77 -0.93 -29.53
N GLN A 151 10.14 -2.10 -29.00
CA GLN A 151 11.39 -2.78 -29.36
C GLN A 151 11.40 -3.41 -30.76
N LYS A 152 10.24 -3.48 -31.43
CA LYS A 152 10.09 -4.09 -32.77
C LYS A 152 10.08 -3.08 -33.93
N ILE A 153 10.26 -1.79 -33.64
CA ILE A 153 10.33 -0.68 -34.63
C ILE A 153 11.78 -0.21 -34.73
#